data_AF-A0A7J3JDY9-F1
#
_entry.id   AF-A0A7J3JDY9-F1
#
_cell.length_a   1.000
_cell.length_b   1.000
_cell.length_c   1.000
_cell.angle_alpha   90.00
_cell.angle_beta   90.00
_cell.angle_gamma   90.00
#
_symmetry.space_group_name_H-M   'P 1'
#
loop_
_entity.id
_entity.type
_entity.pdbx_description
1 polymer ?
#
loop_
_entity_poly.entity_id
_entity_poly.type
_entity_poly.pdbx_seq_one_letter_code
_entity_poly.pdbx_strand_id
1 'polypeptide(L)' 'MEKYLKGMHYPAEKEKLVNNAQTKDAPDDVMNVINRLPEKTYNSPIDITKEIGKIQ' A
#
# COMPACT_ATOMS: atom_id res chain seq x y z
N MET A 1 -7.94 -2.02 2.97
CA MET A 1 -6.61 -1.99 2.33
C MET A 1 -6.40 -3.10 1.31
N GLU A 2 -6.52 -4.36 1.73
CA GLU A 2 -6.19 -5.50 0.85
C GLU A 2 -6.95 -5.48 -0.48
N LYS A 3 -8.24 -5.13 -0.50
CA LYS A 3 -9.00 -5.02 -1.77
C LYS A 3 -8.43 -4.02 -2.77
N TYR A 4 -7.75 -2.98 -2.29
CA TYR A 4 -7.17 -1.93 -3.13
C TYR A 4 -5.80 -2.39 -3.68
N LEU A 5 -5.02 -3.09 -2.85
CA LEU A 5 -3.66 -3.56 -3.17
C LEU A 5 -3.62 -4.93 -3.84
N LYS A 6 -4.75 -5.67 -3.82
CA LYS A 6 -4.92 -6.95 -4.51
C LYS A 6 -5.00 -6.72 -6.02
N GLY A 7 -4.24 -7.52 -6.77
CA GLY A 7 -4.17 -7.44 -8.23
C GLY A 7 -3.12 -6.47 -8.78
N MET A 8 -2.29 -5.84 -7.94
CA MET A 8 -1.09 -5.18 -8.43
C MET A 8 -0.03 -6.20 -8.86
N HIS A 9 0.72 -5.84 -9.90
CA HIS A 9 1.94 -6.55 -10.25
C HIS A 9 3.03 -6.16 -9.26
N TYR A 10 3.53 -7.16 -8.53
CA TYR A 10 4.67 -7.02 -7.65
C TYR A 10 5.95 -7.48 -8.38
N PRO A 11 7.12 -6.89 -8.09
CA PRO A 11 7.38 -5.86 -7.08
C PRO A 11 6.83 -4.46 -7.42
N ALA A 12 6.36 -3.73 -6.40
CA ALA A 12 5.78 -2.39 -6.53
C ALA A 12 6.37 -1.41 -5.49
N GLU A 13 6.72 -0.22 -5.95
CA GLU A 13 7.21 0.88 -5.11
C GLU A 13 6.06 1.57 -4.36
N LYS A 14 6.37 2.25 -3.24
CA LYS A 14 5.39 3.01 -2.46
C LYS A 14 4.55 3.95 -3.33
N GLU A 15 5.16 4.68 -4.27
CA GLU A 15 4.43 5.58 -5.17
C GLU A 15 3.39 4.84 -6.02
N LYS A 16 3.69 3.63 -6.50
CA LYS A 16 2.71 2.80 -7.22
C LYS A 16 1.56 2.38 -6.31
N LEU A 17 1.83 2.12 -5.02
CA LEU A 17 0.77 1.83 -4.04
C LEU A 17 -0.15 3.03 -3.85
N VAL A 18 0.41 4.23 -3.70
CA VAL A 18 -0.34 5.49 -3.55
C VAL A 18 -1.19 5.74 -4.79
N ASN A 19 -0.59 5.67 -5.98
CA ASN A 19 -1.30 5.86 -7.25
C ASN A 19 -2.43 4.84 -7.42
N ASN A 20 -2.17 3.55 -7.19
CA ASN A 20 -3.19 2.51 -7.34
C ASN A 20 -4.30 2.60 -6.27
N ALA A 21 -3.97 3.06 -5.06
CA ALA A 21 -4.98 3.32 -4.04
C ALA A 21 -5.85 4.53 -4.44
N GLN A 22 -5.23 5.60 -4.93
CA GLN A 22 -5.93 6.80 -5.40
C GLN A 22 -6.83 6.53 -6.60
N THR A 23 -6.38 5.75 -7.59
CA THR A 23 -7.20 5.39 -8.77
C THR A 23 -8.38 4.48 -8.44
N LYS A 24 -8.37 3.82 -7.28
CA LYS A 24 -9.46 2.97 -6.80
C LYS A 24 -10.34 3.66 -5.75
N ASP A 25 -10.25 4.98 -5.62
CA ASP A 25 -10.96 5.76 -4.60
C ASP A 25 -10.78 5.15 -3.19
N ALA A 26 -9.53 4.87 -2.83
CA ALA A 26 -9.21 4.38 -1.51
C ALA A 26 -9.57 5.42 -0.44
N PRO A 27 -10.19 5.02 0.68
CA PRO A 27 -10.53 5.91 1.78
C PRO A 27 -9.29 6.64 2.32
N ASP A 28 -9.49 7.81 2.93
CA ASP A 28 -8.41 8.60 3.52
C ASP A 28 -7.60 7.81 4.56
N ASP A 29 -8.25 6.97 5.36
CA ASP A 29 -7.57 6.07 6.31
C ASP A 29 -6.56 5.14 5.61
N VAL A 30 -6.91 4.66 4.42
CA VAL A 30 -6.04 3.80 3.60
C VAL A 30 -4.87 4.61 3.07
N MET A 31 -5.14 5.81 2.53
CA MET A 31 -4.10 6.70 1.99
C MET A 31 -3.13 7.16 3.07
N ASN A 32 -3.63 7.50 4.27
CA ASN A 32 -2.82 7.90 5.41
C ASN A 32 -1.83 6.82 5.83
N VAL A 33 -2.30 5.57 5.91
CA VAL A 33 -1.43 4.45 6.28
C VAL A 33 -0.42 4.16 5.16
N ILE A 34 -0.81 4.21 3.87
CA ILE A 34 0.15 4.05 2.75
C ILE A 34 1.19 5.17 2.75
N ASN A 35 0.80 6.40 3.08
CA ASN A 35 1.73 7.53 3.19
C ASN A 35 2.73 7.36 4.34
N ARG A 36 2.33 6.70 5.44
CA ARG A 36 3.21 6.36 6.56
C ARG A 36 4.17 5.20 6.28
N LEU A 37 3.94 4.43 5.21
CA LEU A 37 4.84 3.34 4.84
C LEU A 37 6.23 3.88 4.44
N PRO A 38 7.30 3.13 4.76
CA PRO A 38 8.63 3.46 4.29
C PRO A 38 8.70 3.40 2.76
N GLU A 39 9.48 4.30 2.18
CA GLU A 39 9.82 4.31 0.75
C GLU A 39 10.72 3.12 0.44
N LYS A 40 10.08 2.02 0.06
CA LYS A 40 10.74 0.80 -0.39
C LYS A 40 9.88 0.09 -1.40
N THR A 41 10.49 -0.89 -2.05
CA THR A 41 9.82 -1.81 -2.95
C THR A 41 9.20 -2.93 -2.13
N TYR A 42 7.90 -3.12 -2.31
CA TYR A 42 7.13 -4.20 -1.71
C TYR A 42 7.03 -5.33 -2.72
N ASN A 43 7.34 -6.56 -2.29
CA ASN A 43 7.32 -7.73 -3.17
C ASN A 43 5.98 -8.47 -3.12
N SER A 44 5.14 -8.14 -2.13
CA SER A 44 3.82 -8.74 -1.96
C SER A 44 2.89 -7.82 -1.17
N PRO A 45 1.56 -8.04 -1.25
CA PRO A 45 0.61 -7.36 -0.37
C PRO A 45 0.86 -7.68 1.11
N ILE A 46 1.38 -8.88 1.39
CA ILE A 46 1.69 -9.35 2.75
C ILE A 46 2.79 -8.48 3.37
N ASP A 47 3.82 -8.11 2.60
CA ASP A 47 4.88 -7.22 3.08
C ASP A 47 4.31 -5.87 3.51
N ILE A 48 3.34 -5.34 2.75
CA ILE A 48 2.67 -4.08 3.06
C ILE A 48 1.89 -4.23 4.37
N THR A 49 1.01 -5.23 4.48
CA THR A 49 0.23 -5.49 5.70
C THR A 49 1.12 -5.68 6.93
N LYS A 50 2.26 -6.34 6.76
CA LYS A 50 3.26 -6.54 7.83
C LYS A 50 3.90 -5.23 8.28
N GLU A 51 4.25 -4.33 7.35
CA GLU A 51 4.77 -3.00 7.73
C GLU A 51 3.70 -2.13 8.39
N ILE A 52 2.46 -2.18 7.92
CA ILE A 52 1.34 -1.47 8.55
C ILE A 52 1.19 -1.87 10.01
N GLY A 53 1.25 -3.18 10.30
CA GLY A 53 1.18 -3.70 11.67
C GLY A 53 2.33 -3.25 12.58
N LYS A 54 3.45 -2.73 12.03
CA LYS A 54 4.54 -2.15 12.82
C LYS A 54 4.39 -0.65 13.06
N ILE A 55 3.56 0.02 12.26
CA ILE A 55 3.31 1.47 12.29
C ILE A 55 2.17 1.80 13.27
N GLN A 56 1.37 0.81 13.64
CA GLN A 56 0.27 0.89 14.60
C GLN A 56 0.75 0.87 16.05
#